data_AF-A0A543IP61-F1
#
_entry.id   AF-A0A543IP61-F1
#
_cell.length_a   1.000
_cell.length_b   1.000
_cell.length_c   1.000
_cell.angle_alpha   90.00
_cell.angle_beta   90.00
_cell.angle_gamma   90.00
#
_symmetry.space_group_name_H-M   'P 1'
#
loop_
_entity.id
_entity.type
_entity.pdbx_description
1 polymer ?
#
loop_
_entity_poly.entity_id
_entity_poly.type
_entity_poly.pdbx_seq_one_letter_code
_entity_poly.pdbx_strand_id
1 'polypeptide(L)'
;MAGRNGPNSMLLPMVAQVGEFQARLQSGDNHLAVPPGVWPVQAWCLYYGIKTGRAEFTIDTRAGQPLLLYYMPPRTIYNRGVLAYQPVEREGKGTLVLIYAVVPVLVMTIIVVAALLSR
;
A
#
# COMPACT_ATOMS: atom_id res chain seq x y z
N MET A 1 -21.86 3.68 -14.33
CA MET A 1 -21.40 3.91 -12.94
C MET A 1 -20.91 2.58 -12.40
N ALA A 2 -19.63 2.27 -12.63
CA ALA A 2 -19.05 0.98 -12.26
C ALA A 2 -18.05 1.23 -11.14
N GLY A 3 -18.42 0.85 -9.91
CA GLY A 3 -17.47 0.74 -8.82
C GLY A 3 -16.37 -0.21 -9.27
N ARG A 4 -15.15 0.32 -9.40
CA ARG A 4 -13.97 -0.41 -9.88
C ARG A 4 -13.46 -1.30 -8.73
N ASN A 5 -14.27 -2.28 -8.37
CA ASN A 5 -13.96 -3.31 -7.40
C ASN A 5 -12.80 -4.14 -7.96
N GLY A 6 -11.58 -3.84 -7.49
CA GLY A 6 -10.45 -4.73 -7.70
C GLY A 6 -10.78 -6.11 -7.10
N PRO A 7 -10.35 -7.21 -7.75
CA PRO A 7 -10.71 -8.55 -7.32
C PRO A 7 -10.15 -8.82 -5.91
N ASN A 8 -11.06 -9.01 -4.94
CA ASN A 8 -10.84 -9.66 -3.64
C ASN A 8 -9.45 -9.43 -3.02
N SER A 9 -9.05 -8.17 -2.82
CA SER A 9 -7.88 -7.88 -2.00
C SER A 9 -8.22 -8.23 -0.56
N MET A 10 -7.63 -9.31 -0.07
CA MET A 10 -7.43 -9.67 1.34
C MET A 10 -7.92 -8.57 2.30
N LEU A 11 -8.94 -8.88 3.12
CA LEU A 11 -9.66 -8.02 4.08
C LEU A 11 -8.75 -7.43 5.19
N LEU A 12 -7.55 -6.99 4.84
CA LEU A 12 -6.65 -6.31 5.75
C LEU A 12 -7.25 -4.93 6.01
N PRO A 13 -7.43 -4.56 7.29
CA PRO A 13 -7.97 -3.26 7.61
C PRO A 13 -7.00 -2.18 7.12
N MET A 14 -7.52 -1.23 6.36
CA MET A 14 -6.76 -0.10 5.84
C MET A 14 -7.16 1.14 6.64
N VAL A 15 -6.17 1.89 7.09
CA VAL A 15 -6.39 3.06 7.95
C VAL A 15 -5.65 4.25 7.38
N ALA A 16 -6.30 5.40 7.42
CA ALA A 16 -5.70 6.70 7.14
C ALA A 16 -5.66 7.54 8.41
N GLN A 17 -4.62 8.35 8.51
CA GLN A 17 -4.49 9.45 9.44
C GLN A 17 -4.42 10.75 8.64
N VAL A 18 -5.32 11.68 8.94
CA VAL A 18 -5.46 12.98 8.30
C VAL A 18 -5.29 14.03 9.38
N GLY A 19 -4.07 14.56 9.54
CA GLY A 19 -3.72 15.33 10.74
C GLY A 19 -3.99 14.52 12.02
N GLU A 20 -4.89 15.03 12.87
CA GLU A 20 -5.29 14.37 14.14
C GLU A 20 -6.42 13.34 13.96
N PHE A 21 -7.05 13.26 12.78
CA PHE A 21 -8.20 12.39 12.55
C PHE A 21 -7.80 11.04 11.98
N GLN A 22 -8.44 9.97 12.43
CA GLN A 22 -8.30 8.63 11.83
C GLN A 22 -9.55 8.25 11.06
N ALA A 23 -9.35 7.65 9.89
CA ALA A 23 -10.40 7.13 9.03
C ALA A 23 -10.09 5.71 8.59
N ARG A 24 -11.13 4.89 8.37
CA ARG A 24 -10.98 3.60 7.70
C ARG A 24 -11.03 3.82 6.19
N LEU A 25 -10.15 3.12 5.49
CA LEU A 25 -10.09 3.12 4.04
C LEU A 25 -10.50 1.75 3.48
N GLN A 26 -10.86 1.75 2.22
CA GLN A 26 -11.04 0.61 1.34
C GLN A 26 -10.04 0.74 0.19
N SER A 27 -9.75 -0.38 -0.49
CA SER A 27 -8.98 -0.32 -1.73
C SER A 27 -9.84 0.32 -2.81
N GLY A 28 -9.33 1.34 -3.47
CA GLY A 28 -10.04 2.11 -4.49
C GLY A 28 -10.41 3.50 -3.98
N ASP A 29 -11.57 3.97 -4.41
CA ASP A 29 -12.05 5.31 -4.12
C ASP A 29 -12.63 5.39 -2.70
N ASN A 30 -12.20 6.40 -1.94
CA ASN A 30 -12.65 6.66 -0.57
C ASN A 30 -13.15 8.08 -0.45
N HIS A 31 -14.31 8.26 0.18
CA HIS A 31 -14.85 9.57 0.50
C HIS A 31 -14.39 9.94 1.90
N LEU A 32 -13.59 10.99 2.00
CA LEU A 32 -13.12 11.52 3.29
C LEU A 32 -13.76 12.88 3.54
N ALA A 33 -14.50 12.98 4.64
CA ALA A 33 -14.98 14.25 5.16
C ALA A 33 -13.92 14.83 6.09
N VAL A 34 -13.22 15.86 5.62
CA VAL A 34 -12.13 16.53 6.34
C VAL A 34 -12.46 18.01 6.44
N PRO A 35 -12.20 18.68 7.59
CA PRO A 35 -12.39 20.13 7.67
C PRO A 35 -11.61 20.88 6.58
N PRO A 36 -12.07 22.08 6.16
CA PRO A 36 -11.34 22.88 5.18
C PRO A 36 -9.92 23.21 5.66
N GLY A 37 -8.91 22.89 4.85
CA GLY A 37 -7.51 23.13 5.19
C GLY A 37 -6.53 22.35 4.30
N VAL A 38 -5.24 22.42 4.64
CA VAL A 38 -4.20 21.59 3.99
C VAL A 38 -3.76 20.55 5.00
N TRP A 39 -3.92 19.27 4.64
CA TRP A 39 -3.71 18.17 5.58
C TRP A 39 -2.74 17.14 5.02
N PRO A 40 -1.72 16.73 5.80
CA PRO A 40 -0.97 15.53 5.47
C PRO A 40 -1.86 14.30 5.74
N VAL A 41 -1.99 13.45 4.73
CA VAL A 41 -2.67 12.16 4.82
C VAL A 41 -1.63 11.07 4.76
N GLN A 42 -1.66 10.19 5.74
CA GLN A 42 -0.86 8.98 5.77
C GLN A 42 -1.77 7.78 5.83
N ALA A 43 -1.59 6.81 4.94
CA ALA A 43 -2.39 5.61 4.88
C ALA A 43 -1.53 4.35 5.04
N TRP A 44 -2.08 3.33 5.70
CA TRP A 44 -1.42 2.06 5.94
C TRP A 44 -2.36 0.89 5.71
N CYS A 45 -1.77 -0.24 5.35
CA CYS A 45 -2.40 -1.55 5.44
C CYS A 45 -1.99 -2.24 6.74
N LEU A 46 -2.93 -2.79 7.49
CA LEU A 46 -2.65 -3.52 8.72
C LEU A 46 -2.45 -5.00 8.42
N TYR A 47 -1.21 -5.47 8.54
CA TYR A 47 -0.85 -6.88 8.39
C TYR A 47 -0.63 -7.48 9.79
N TYR A 48 -1.53 -8.37 10.23
CA TYR A 48 -1.54 -8.90 11.61
C TYR A 48 -1.42 -7.82 12.70
N GLY A 49 -2.11 -6.69 12.52
CA GLY A 49 -2.09 -5.55 13.46
C GLY A 49 -0.91 -4.60 13.30
N ILE A 50 0.07 -4.90 12.44
CA ILE A 50 1.24 -4.07 12.18
C ILE A 50 0.95 -3.14 10.98
N LYS A 51 1.23 -1.84 11.14
CA LYS A 51 1.13 -0.85 10.05
C LYS A 51 2.22 -1.10 9.00
N THR A 52 1.82 -1.41 7.78
CA THR A 52 2.73 -1.69 6.65
C THR A 52 2.36 -0.85 5.43
N GLY A 53 3.37 -0.64 4.57
CA GLY A 53 3.22 0.07 3.30
C GLY A 53 2.64 1.47 3.41
N ARG A 54 3.25 2.32 4.25
CA ARG A 54 2.90 3.73 4.39
C ARG A 54 2.81 4.40 3.01
N ALA A 55 1.66 4.99 2.73
CA ALA A 55 1.44 5.92 1.63
C ALA A 55 1.24 7.32 2.23
N GLU A 56 1.76 8.34 1.58
CA GLU A 56 1.69 9.72 2.08
C GLU A 56 1.29 10.67 0.95
N PHE A 57 0.34 11.54 1.23
CA PHE A 57 -0.18 12.50 0.27
C PHE A 57 -0.71 13.73 1.01
N THR A 58 -0.50 14.92 0.45
CA THR A 58 -1.04 16.15 1.04
C THR A 58 -2.30 16.54 0.28
N ILE A 59 -3.40 16.75 1.00
CA ILE A 59 -4.68 17.16 0.42
C ILE A 59 -4.94 18.63 0.74
N ASP A 60 -5.50 19.36 -0.22
CA ASP A 60 -6.08 20.69 0.00
C ASP A 60 -7.61 20.61 -0.08
N THR A 61 -8.27 20.83 1.05
CA THR A 61 -9.73 20.83 1.20
C THR A 61 -10.31 22.23 1.42
N ARG A 62 -9.54 23.30 1.18
CA ARG A 62 -10.01 24.70 1.36
C ARG A 62 -11.25 25.03 0.53
N ALA A 63 -11.47 24.32 -0.58
CA ALA A 63 -12.65 24.47 -1.43
C ALA A 63 -13.94 23.86 -0.83
N GLY A 64 -13.87 23.22 0.35
CA GLY A 64 -15.05 22.77 1.10
C GLY A 64 -15.82 21.59 0.49
N GLN A 65 -15.24 20.88 -0.47
CA GLN A 65 -15.88 19.75 -1.14
C GLN A 65 -15.45 18.40 -0.55
N PRO A 66 -16.33 17.38 -0.57
CA PRO A 66 -15.96 16.03 -0.15
C PRO A 66 -14.82 15.51 -1.03
N LEU A 67 -13.77 15.02 -0.39
CA LEU A 67 -12.58 14.59 -1.08
C LEU A 67 -12.70 13.13 -1.51
N LEU A 68 -12.60 12.89 -2.82
CA LEU A 68 -12.41 11.56 -3.37
C LEU A 68 -10.92 11.23 -3.37
N LEU A 69 -10.52 10.27 -2.55
CA LEU A 69 -9.13 9.84 -2.42
C LEU A 69 -9.02 8.37 -2.84
N TYR A 70 -8.22 8.13 -3.87
CA TYR A 70 -7.89 6.79 -4.30
C TYR A 70 -6.76 6.25 -3.42
N TYR A 71 -7.00 5.12 -2.75
CA TYR A 71 -5.98 4.38 -2.01
C TYR A 71 -5.81 2.98 -2.57
N MET A 72 -4.56 2.55 -2.72
CA MET A 72 -4.23 1.20 -3.11
C MET A 72 -3.18 0.61 -2.15
N PRO A 73 -3.46 -0.54 -1.52
CA PRO A 73 -2.49 -1.16 -0.62
C PRO A 73 -1.24 -1.64 -1.37
N PRO A 74 -0.11 -1.76 -0.67
CA PRO A 74 1.14 -2.25 -1.28
C PRO A 74 0.97 -3.68 -1.79
N ARG A 75 1.79 -4.07 -2.79
CA ARG A 75 1.78 -5.46 -3.30
C ARG A 75 2.40 -6.45 -2.32
N THR A 76 3.36 -6.01 -1.51
CA THR A 76 4.02 -6.80 -0.46
C THR A 76 4.24 -5.92 0.77
N ILE A 77 4.53 -6.52 1.91
CA ILE A 77 4.86 -5.79 3.15
C ILE A 77 6.11 -4.88 3.01
N TYR A 78 6.93 -5.09 1.97
CA TYR A 78 8.14 -4.32 1.70
C TYR A 78 7.92 -3.12 0.77
N ASN A 79 6.73 -3.00 0.18
CA ASN A 79 6.41 -1.91 -0.74
C ASN A 79 5.57 -0.83 -0.04
N ARG A 80 5.57 0.37 -0.62
CA ARG A 80 4.67 1.44 -0.23
C ARG A 80 3.29 1.24 -0.88
N GLY A 81 2.24 1.64 -0.16
CA GLY A 81 0.93 1.84 -0.76
C GLY A 81 0.92 3.10 -1.62
N VAL A 82 -0.17 3.31 -2.34
CA VAL A 82 -0.36 4.49 -3.20
C VAL A 82 -1.58 5.25 -2.74
N LEU A 83 -1.45 6.58 -2.68
CA LEU A 83 -2.51 7.49 -2.29
C LEU A 83 -2.50 8.69 -3.25
N ALA A 84 -3.63 8.97 -3.90
CA ALA A 84 -3.74 10.03 -4.89
C ALA A 84 -5.19 10.44 -5.12
N TYR A 85 -5.42 11.56 -5.82
CA TYR A 85 -6.77 11.97 -6.26
C TYR A 85 -7.34 11.12 -7.40
N GLN A 86 -6.48 10.37 -8.09
CA GLN A 86 -6.86 9.53 -9.22
C GLN A 86 -6.19 8.16 -9.09
N PRO A 87 -6.70 7.14 -9.79
CA PRO A 87 -6.04 5.84 -9.85
C PRO A 87 -4.61 5.97 -10.40
N VAL A 88 -3.63 5.64 -9.56
CA VAL A 88 -2.19 5.62 -9.91
C VAL A 88 -1.66 4.20 -9.78
N GLU A 89 -0.69 3.87 -10.63
CA GLU A 89 -0.09 2.53 -10.63
C GLU A 89 0.77 2.28 -9.38
N ARG A 90 0.71 1.04 -8.85
CA ARG A 90 1.48 0.62 -7.68
C ARG A 90 2.98 0.57 -8.01
N GLU A 91 3.78 1.25 -7.19
CA GLU A 91 5.23 1.06 -7.17
C GLU A 91 5.60 -0.35 -6.68
N GLY A 92 6.83 -0.80 -7.01
CA GLY A 92 7.37 -2.06 -6.47
C GLY A 92 7.31 -3.29 -7.38
N LYS A 93 6.99 -3.13 -8.67
CA LYS A 93 7.14 -4.22 -9.66
C LYS A 93 8.57 -4.79 -9.66
N GLY A 94 9.59 -3.94 -9.60
CA GLY A 94 11.00 -4.36 -9.58
C GLY A 94 11.39 -5.14 -8.32
N THR A 95 10.91 -4.73 -7.15
CA THR A 95 11.17 -5.44 -5.88
C THR A 95 10.59 -6.86 -5.89
N LEU A 96 9.38 -7.02 -6.44
CA LEU A 96 8.77 -8.34 -6.63
C LEU A 96 9.64 -9.24 -7.52
N VAL A 97 10.08 -8.73 -8.67
CA VAL A 97 10.96 -9.49 -9.58
C VAL A 97 12.26 -9.87 -8.89
N LEU A 98 12.87 -8.95 -8.13
CA LEU A 98 14.09 -9.21 -7.38
C LEU A 98 13.91 -10.34 -6.36
N ILE A 99 12.83 -10.29 -5.56
CA ILE A 99 12.54 -11.35 -4.57
C ILE A 99 12.36 -12.69 -5.27
N TYR A 100 11.57 -12.74 -6.35
CA TYR A 100 11.30 -13.99 -7.07
C TYR A 100 12.50 -14.54 -7.83
N ALA A 101 13.44 -13.71 -8.26
CA ALA A 101 14.62 -14.16 -8.99
C ALA A 101 15.80 -14.50 -8.07
N VAL A 102 16.09 -13.63 -7.09
CA VAL A 102 17.31 -13.74 -6.27
C VAL A 102 17.17 -14.79 -5.19
N VAL A 103 16.02 -14.86 -4.50
CA VAL A 103 15.85 -15.79 -3.38
C VAL A 103 16.01 -17.25 -3.82
N PRO A 104 15.38 -17.73 -4.92
CA PRO A 104 15.57 -19.11 -5.36
C PRO A 104 17.00 -19.41 -5.77
N VAL A 105 17.67 -18.48 -6.47
CA VAL A 105 19.07 -18.65 -6.89
C VAL A 105 19.98 -18.77 -5.67
N LEU A 106 19.78 -17.93 -4.65
CA LEU A 106 20.56 -17.98 -3.42
C LEU A 106 20.35 -19.32 -2.68
N VAL A 107 19.09 -19.75 -2.53
CA VAL A 107 18.75 -21.03 -1.90
C VAL A 107 19.39 -22.20 -2.65
N MET A 108 19.28 -22.24 -3.98
CA MET A 108 19.90 -23.27 -4.80
C MET A 108 21.43 -23.29 -4.64
N THR A 109 22.05 -22.10 -4.61
CA THR A 109 23.50 -21.97 -4.41
C THR A 109 23.93 -22.53 -3.05
N ILE A 110 23.20 -22.20 -1.98
CA ILE A 110 23.48 -22.72 -0.63
C ILE A 110 23.35 -24.25 -0.60
N ILE A 111 22.32 -24.81 -1.21
CA ILE A 111 22.12 -26.26 -1.28
C ILE A 111 23.29 -26.94 -2.01
N VAL A 112 23.72 -26.41 -3.16
CA VAL A 112 24.85 -26.97 -3.92
C VAL A 112 26.14 -26.88 -3.12
N VAL A 113 26.44 -25.74 -2.48
CA VAL A 113 27.66 -25.58 -1.67
C VAL A 113 27.64 -26.54 -0.48
N ALA A 114 26.52 -26.64 0.23
CA ALA A 114 26.38 -27.58 1.34
C ALA A 114 26.59 -29.03 0.90
N ALA A 115 26.00 -29.42 -0.24
CA ALA A 115 26.18 -30.76 -0.82
C ALA A 115 27.64 -31.06 -1.18
N LEU A 116 28.36 -30.07 -1.73
CA LEU A 116 29.79 -30.21 -2.05
C LEU A 116 30.67 -30.31 -0.79
N LEU A 117 30.34 -29.58 0.28
CA LEU A 117 31.07 -29.62 1.55
C LEU A 117 30.76 -30.86 2.40
N SER A 118 29.63 -31.52 2.15
CA SER A 118 29.23 -32.76 2.83
C SER A 118 29.78 -34.04 2.17
N ARG A 119 30.59 -33.91 1.11
CA ARG A 119 31.35 -35.00 0.49
C ARG A 119 32.76 -35.05 1.04
#